data_AF-A0A380BBC3-F1
#
_entry.id   AF-A0A380BBC3-F1
#
_cell.length_a   1.000
_cell.length_b   1.000
_cell.length_c   1.000
_cell.angle_alpha   90.00
_cell.angle_beta   90.00
_cell.angle_gamma   90.00
#
_symmetry.space_group_name_H-M   'P 1'
#
loop_
_entity.id
_entity.type
_entity.pdbx_description
1 polymer ?
#
loop_
_entity_poly.entity_id
_entity_poly.type
_entity_poly.pdbx_seq_one_letter_code
_entity_poly.pdbx_strand_id
1 'polypeptide(L)'
;MRRVLLLMIATIMILAGCGASKLDFIVEKAPVYEEEVASEFVLKVTDSAEEVTGLSIEATLEMAKMDHGVIEVFFNDSGDGTYTGNVELPMGGEWIADIRAEKDGKMIEDVLTFDVKER
;
A
#
# COMPACT_ATOMS: atom_id res chain seq x y z
N MET A 1 42.72 -7.79 -28.71
CA MET A 1 41.73 -8.76 -28.17
C MET A 1 41.60 -8.67 -26.64
N ARG A 2 42.69 -8.71 -25.86
CA ARG A 2 42.67 -8.63 -24.38
C ARG A 2 42.02 -7.36 -23.78
N ARG A 3 42.13 -6.21 -24.46
CA ARG A 3 41.55 -4.91 -24.03
C ARG A 3 40.05 -4.75 -24.33
N VAL A 4 39.55 -5.45 -25.37
CA VAL A 4 38.13 -5.42 -25.75
C VAL A 4 37.31 -6.33 -24.82
N LEU A 5 37.91 -7.45 -24.40
CA LEU A 5 37.30 -8.37 -23.42
C LEU A 5 37.09 -7.70 -22.05
N LEU A 6 38.04 -6.85 -21.61
CA LEU A 6 37.94 -6.08 -20.37
C LEU A 6 36.83 -5.02 -20.40
N LEU A 7 36.60 -4.40 -21.57
CA LEU A 7 35.53 -3.41 -21.77
C LEU A 7 34.13 -4.05 -21.75
N MET A 8 34.00 -5.29 -22.22
CA MET A 8 32.74 -6.04 -22.24
C MET A 8 32.33 -6.56 -20.85
N ILE A 9 33.30 -6.90 -20.00
CA ILE A 9 33.05 -7.32 -18.61
C ILE A 9 32.64 -6.13 -17.71
N ALA A 10 33.17 -4.94 -17.98
CA ALA A 10 32.80 -3.72 -17.26
C ALA A 10 31.35 -3.27 -17.52
N THR A 11 30.76 -3.62 -18.66
CA THR A 11 29.36 -3.29 -18.99
C THR A 11 28.35 -4.18 -18.27
N ILE A 12 28.74 -5.41 -17.90
CA ILE A 12 27.85 -6.39 -17.28
C ILE A 12 27.58 -6.08 -15.80
N MET A 13 28.48 -5.36 -15.11
CA MET A 13 28.31 -5.00 -13.69
C MET A 13 27.30 -3.88 -13.43
N ILE A 14 26.86 -3.14 -14.45
CA ILE A 14 25.91 -2.02 -14.29
C ILE A 14 24.44 -2.51 -14.34
N LEU A 15 24.22 -3.79 -14.63
CA LEU A 15 22.89 -4.42 -14.70
C LEU A 15 22.44 -5.08 -13.39
N ALA A 16 23.20 -4.93 -12.30
CA ALA A 16 22.66 -5.14 -10.95
C ALA A 16 21.75 -3.95 -10.63
N GLY A 17 20.64 -3.87 -11.36
CA GLY A 17 19.55 -2.96 -11.11
C GLY A 17 19.14 -3.11 -9.66
N CYS A 18 19.17 -1.97 -8.97
CA CYS A 18 18.58 -1.72 -7.67
C CYS A 18 17.33 -2.61 -7.51
N GLY A 19 17.39 -3.60 -6.63
CA GLY A 19 16.20 -4.32 -6.21
C GLY A 19 15.26 -3.26 -5.64
N ALA A 20 14.23 -2.91 -6.38
CA ALA A 20 13.12 -2.15 -5.84
C ALA A 20 12.52 -3.07 -4.78
N SER A 21 12.82 -2.81 -3.51
CA SER A 21 12.09 -3.41 -2.40
C SER A 21 10.63 -3.05 -2.63
N LYS A 22 9.83 -4.04 -3.02
CA LYS A 22 8.40 -3.87 -3.17
C LYS A 22 7.81 -4.12 -1.79
N LEU A 23 7.25 -3.07 -1.19
CA LEU A 23 6.46 -3.24 0.03
C LEU A 23 5.21 -4.06 -0.31
N ASP A 24 4.85 -4.97 0.59
CA ASP A 24 3.60 -5.70 0.53
C ASP A 24 2.62 -5.04 1.51
N PHE A 25 1.47 -4.59 1.00
CA PHE A 25 0.37 -4.05 1.79
C PHE A 25 -0.75 -5.09 1.91
N ILE A 26 -1.18 -5.36 3.13
CA ILE A 26 -2.19 -6.39 3.43
C ILE A 26 -3.31 -5.76 4.25
N VAL A 27 -4.56 -5.99 3.86
CA VAL A 27 -5.71 -5.62 4.69
C VAL A 27 -5.83 -6.62 5.84
N GLU A 28 -5.36 -6.23 7.02
CA GLU A 28 -5.46 -7.03 8.25
C GLU A 28 -6.88 -6.97 8.83
N LYS A 29 -7.51 -5.79 8.75
CA LYS A 29 -8.91 -5.58 9.13
C LYS A 29 -9.57 -4.60 8.17
N ALA A 30 -10.55 -5.07 7.41
CA ALA A 30 -11.39 -4.21 6.59
C ALA A 30 -12.39 -3.42 7.45
N PRO A 31 -12.74 -2.18 7.07
CA PRO A 31 -13.83 -1.44 7.70
C PRO A 31 -15.16 -2.17 7.48
N VAL A 32 -16.12 -1.90 8.36
CA VAL A 32 -17.51 -2.35 8.22
C VAL A 32 -18.42 -1.16 7.95
N TYR A 33 -19.49 -1.39 7.20
CA TYR A 33 -20.53 -0.41 6.98
C TYR A 33 -21.55 -0.43 8.12
N GLU A 34 -21.75 0.73 8.73
CA GLU A 34 -22.85 1.09 9.62
C GLU A 34 -23.18 2.57 9.34
N GLU A 35 -24.46 2.89 9.18
CA GLU A 35 -24.92 4.21 8.72
C GLU A 35 -24.39 5.33 9.63
N GLU A 36 -23.69 6.31 9.03
CA GLU A 36 -23.07 7.46 9.72
C GLU A 36 -22.04 7.09 10.79
N VAL A 37 -21.44 5.89 10.73
CA VAL A 37 -20.46 5.41 11.69
C VAL A 37 -19.12 5.09 11.00
N ALA A 38 -18.08 5.80 11.42
CA ALA A 38 -16.72 5.49 11.01
C ALA A 38 -16.26 4.14 11.58
N SER A 39 -15.56 3.37 10.76
CA SER A 39 -15.03 2.06 11.09
C SER A 39 -13.52 2.00 10.90
N GLU A 40 -12.88 1.17 11.72
CA GLU A 40 -11.43 1.01 11.71
C GLU A 40 -10.98 0.22 10.48
N PHE A 41 -9.98 0.75 9.77
CA PHE A 41 -9.29 0.12 8.66
C PHE A 41 -7.83 -0.10 9.04
N VAL A 42 -7.40 -1.36 9.09
CA VAL A 42 -6.04 -1.75 9.47
C VAL A 42 -5.29 -2.38 8.31
N LEU A 43 -4.13 -1.80 7.99
CA LEU A 43 -3.15 -2.33 7.05
C LEU A 43 -1.96 -2.92 7.80
N LYS A 44 -1.44 -4.04 7.31
CA LYS A 44 -0.13 -4.58 7.66
C LYS A 44 0.82 -4.34 6.49
N VAL A 45 2.01 -3.81 6.76
CA VAL A 45 3.03 -3.52 5.75
C VAL A 45 4.32 -4.27 6.06
N THR A 46 4.80 -5.01 5.06
CA THR A 46 6.04 -5.78 5.18
C THR A 46 6.96 -5.57 3.97
N ASP A 47 8.27 -5.70 4.19
CA ASP A 47 9.26 -5.86 3.13
C ASP A 47 9.89 -7.25 3.31
N SER A 48 9.63 -8.16 2.37
CA SER A 48 10.22 -9.50 2.42
C SER A 48 9.97 -10.23 3.76
N ALA A 49 8.76 -10.08 4.31
CA ALA A 49 8.29 -10.55 5.63
C ALA A 49 8.82 -9.80 6.87
N GLU A 50 9.67 -8.79 6.72
CA GLU A 50 10.04 -7.89 7.82
C GLU A 50 8.99 -6.78 7.96
N GLU A 51 8.57 -6.49 9.19
CA GLU A 51 7.59 -5.44 9.48
C GLU A 51 8.18 -4.06 9.20
N VAL A 52 7.45 -3.24 8.45
CA VAL A 52 7.93 -1.92 8.04
C VAL A 52 7.18 -0.83 8.78
N THR A 53 7.89 -0.05 9.57
CA THR A 53 7.38 1.15 10.24
C THR A 53 7.97 2.44 9.63
N GLY A 54 7.45 3.58 10.07
CA GLY A 54 7.86 4.93 9.69
C GLY A 54 7.31 5.43 8.35
N LEU A 55 6.31 4.76 7.77
CA LEU A 55 5.67 5.20 6.52
C LEU A 55 4.63 6.28 6.79
N SER A 56 4.53 7.26 5.90
CA SER A 56 3.33 8.09 5.78
C SER A 56 2.42 7.44 4.75
N ILE A 57 1.24 6.97 5.14
CA ILE A 57 0.33 6.23 4.26
C ILE A 57 -1.00 6.97 4.16
N GLU A 58 -1.42 7.23 2.93
CA GLU A 58 -2.77 7.65 2.56
C GLU A 58 -3.35 6.67 1.55
N ALA A 59 -4.67 6.53 1.51
CA ALA A 59 -5.35 5.81 0.44
C ALA A 59 -6.58 6.57 -0.06
N THR A 60 -6.80 6.51 -1.37
CA THR A 60 -8.07 6.90 -1.99
C THR A 60 -8.90 5.65 -2.19
N LEU A 61 -10.12 5.64 -1.66
CA LEU A 61 -11.04 4.51 -1.69
C LEU A 61 -12.15 4.75 -2.70
N GLU A 62 -12.43 3.75 -3.53
CA GLU A 62 -13.55 3.78 -4.46
C GLU A 62 -14.22 2.41 -4.56
N MET A 63 -15.50 2.40 -4.93
CA MET A 63 -16.28 1.18 -5.12
C MET A 63 -15.89 0.50 -6.43
N ALA A 64 -15.59 -0.80 -6.40
CA ALA A 64 -15.07 -1.52 -7.56
C ALA A 64 -16.04 -1.61 -8.74
N LYS A 65 -17.35 -1.51 -8.48
CA LYS A 65 -18.42 -1.77 -9.47
C LYS A 65 -19.37 -0.61 -9.70
N MET A 66 -19.33 0.42 -8.85
CA MET A 66 -20.28 1.53 -8.88
C MET A 66 -19.54 2.82 -8.57
N ASP A 67 -19.86 3.90 -9.27
CA ASP A 67 -19.27 5.21 -8.96
C ASP A 67 -20.08 5.89 -7.85
N HIS A 68 -19.49 5.94 -6.65
CA HIS A 68 -20.01 6.66 -5.49
C HIS A 68 -19.08 7.81 -5.07
N GLY A 69 -18.17 8.21 -5.96
CA GLY A 69 -17.06 9.10 -5.64
C GLY A 69 -15.93 8.39 -4.89
N VAL A 70 -15.00 9.21 -4.43
CA VAL A 70 -13.78 8.77 -3.74
C VAL A 70 -13.77 9.22 -2.29
N ILE A 71 -13.17 8.41 -1.42
CA ILE A 71 -13.03 8.70 0.01
C ILE A 71 -11.55 8.59 0.37
N GLU A 72 -10.98 9.64 0.97
CA GLU A 72 -9.60 9.63 1.43
C GLU A 72 -9.51 9.11 2.86
N VAL A 73 -8.50 8.27 3.13
CA VAL A 73 -8.15 7.80 4.47
C VAL A 73 -6.65 7.97 4.71
N PHE A 74 -6.31 8.53 5.88
CA PHE A 74 -4.93 8.64 6.36
C PHE A 74 -4.72 7.60 7.44
N PHE A 75 -3.58 6.90 7.38
CA PHE A 75 -3.25 5.87 8.35
C PHE A 75 -2.19 6.37 9.32
N ASN A 76 -2.39 6.07 10.61
CA ASN A 76 -1.40 6.29 11.65
C ASN A 76 -0.57 5.02 11.86
N ASP A 77 0.75 5.18 11.89
CA ASP A 77 1.69 4.11 12.26
C ASP A 77 1.44 3.69 13.71
N SER A 78 1.01 2.44 13.88
CA SER A 78 0.65 1.85 15.17
C SER A 78 1.77 0.97 15.75
N GLY A 79 2.93 0.92 15.09
CA GLY A 79 4.03 0.01 15.43
C GLY A 79 3.89 -1.36 14.77
N ASP A 80 4.96 -2.16 14.84
CA ASP A 80 5.00 -3.55 14.37
C ASP A 80 4.49 -3.72 12.92
N GLY A 81 4.72 -2.74 12.06
CA GLY A 81 4.27 -2.74 10.66
C GLY A 81 2.75 -2.59 10.47
N THR A 82 2.00 -2.23 11.51
CA THR A 82 0.55 -2.03 11.46
C THR A 82 0.21 -0.54 11.35
N TYR A 83 -0.76 -0.24 10.50
CA TYR A 83 -1.21 1.11 10.16
C TYR A 83 -2.73 1.19 10.27
N THR A 84 -3.23 2.17 11.03
CA THR A 84 -4.65 2.25 11.38
C THR A 84 -5.24 3.56 10.91
N GLY A 85 -6.32 3.47 10.12
CA GLY A 85 -7.17 4.59 9.73
C GLY A 85 -8.59 4.39 10.25
N ASN A 86 -9.39 5.45 10.27
CA ASN A 86 -10.83 5.36 10.48
C ASN A 86 -11.52 5.99 9.29
N VAL A 87 -12.54 5.31 8.76
CA VAL A 87 -13.26 5.75 7.57
C VAL A 87 -14.74 5.42 7.68
N GLU A 88 -15.58 6.37 7.29
CA GLU A 88 -17.00 6.16 7.13
C GLU A 88 -17.26 5.80 5.67
N LEU A 89 -17.69 4.57 5.42
CA LEU A 89 -18.05 4.13 4.08
C LEU A 89 -19.57 4.17 3.92
N PRO A 90 -20.10 4.59 2.77
CA PRO A 90 -21.54 4.77 2.56
C PRO A 90 -22.30 3.45 2.39
N MET A 91 -21.60 2.33 2.18
CA MET A 91 -22.22 1.03 1.93
C MET A 91 -21.24 -0.14 2.02
N GLY A 92 -21.78 -1.35 2.19
CA GLY A 92 -21.05 -2.60 1.99
C GLY A 92 -20.78 -2.89 0.52
N GLY A 93 -19.83 -3.78 0.25
CA GLY A 93 -19.45 -4.18 -1.10
C GLY A 93 -17.95 -4.35 -1.29
N GLU A 94 -17.54 -4.50 -2.55
CA GLU A 94 -16.14 -4.62 -2.95
C GLU A 94 -15.58 -3.22 -3.23
N TRP A 95 -14.48 -2.89 -2.58
CA TRP A 95 -13.81 -1.59 -2.64
C TRP A 95 -12.37 -1.76 -3.12
N ILE A 96 -11.86 -0.71 -3.75
CA ILE A 96 -10.48 -0.56 -4.19
C ILE A 96 -9.84 0.52 -3.31
N ALA A 97 -8.61 0.29 -2.85
CA ALA A 97 -7.77 1.27 -2.20
C ALA A 97 -6.54 1.56 -3.07
N ASP A 98 -6.46 2.77 -3.60
CA ASP A 98 -5.25 3.31 -4.22
C ASP A 98 -4.34 3.87 -3.11
N ILE A 99 -3.32 3.11 -2.74
CA ILE A 99 -2.40 3.42 -1.66
C ILE A 99 -1.26 4.28 -2.17
N ARG A 100 -0.93 5.33 -1.40
CA ARG A 100 0.30 6.09 -1.50
C ARG A 100 1.02 6.04 -0.17
N ALA A 101 2.23 5.49 -0.19
CA ALA A 101 3.11 5.43 0.96
C ALA A 101 4.40 6.21 0.68
N GLU A 102 4.81 7.07 1.61
CA GLU A 102 6.08 7.76 1.55
C GLU A 102 7.05 7.22 2.61
N LYS A 103 8.30 6.97 2.21
CA LYS A 103 9.43 6.73 3.12
C LYS A 103 10.66 7.52 2.67
N ASP A 104 11.19 8.37 3.53
CA ASP A 104 12.41 9.15 3.25
C ASP A 104 12.36 9.92 1.90
N GLY A 105 11.21 10.52 1.57
CA GLY A 105 10.98 11.25 0.32
C GLY A 105 10.81 10.37 -0.92
N LYS A 106 10.73 9.04 -0.77
CA LYS A 106 10.41 8.10 -1.85
C LYS A 106 8.95 7.70 -1.76
N MET A 107 8.23 7.89 -2.86
CA MET A 107 6.85 7.45 -3.02
C MET A 107 6.80 5.99 -3.48
N ILE A 108 5.89 5.25 -2.88
CA ILE A 108 5.54 3.87 -3.18
C ILE A 108 4.01 3.85 -3.37
N GLU A 109 3.56 3.26 -4.46
CA GLU A 109 2.14 3.16 -4.79
C GLU A 109 1.75 1.69 -4.88
N ASP A 110 0.56 1.35 -4.40
CA ASP A 110 -0.02 0.01 -4.54
C ASP A 110 -1.55 0.11 -4.66
N VAL A 111 -2.18 -0.95 -5.16
CA VAL A 111 -3.64 -1.01 -5.30
C VAL A 111 -4.13 -2.30 -4.68
N LEU A 112 -5.04 -2.19 -3.71
CA LEU A 112 -5.65 -3.33 -3.03
C LEU A 112 -7.15 -3.38 -3.30
N THR A 113 -7.71 -4.59 -3.30
CA THR A 113 -9.16 -4.81 -3.30
C THR A 113 -9.56 -5.50 -2.00
N PHE A 114 -10.67 -5.06 -1.41
CA PHE A 114 -11.19 -5.62 -0.16
C PHE A 114 -12.73 -5.57 -0.09
N ASP A 115 -13.31 -6.45 0.72
CA ASP A 115 -14.76 -6.51 0.94
C ASP A 115 -15.16 -5.84 2.26
N VAL A 116 -16.14 -4.96 2.17
CA VAL A 116 -16.79 -4.28 3.31
C VAL A 116 -18.11 -4.99 3.60
N LYS A 117 -18.27 -5.42 4.85
CA LYS A 117 -19.50 -6.07 5.31
C LYS A 117 -20.43 -5.06 5.96
N GLU A 118 -21.74 -5.29 5.80
CA GLU A 118 -22.77 -4.58 6.54
C GLU A 118 -22.93 -5.17 7.95
N ARG A 119 -23.21 -4.32 8.93
CA ARG A 119 -23.51 -4.72 10.31
C ARG A 119 -25.00 -4.72 10.64
#